data_AF-A0A7V9K2Z9-F1
#
_entry.id   AF-A0A7V9K2Z9-F1
#
_cell.length_a   1.000
_cell.length_b   1.000
_cell.length_c   1.000
_cell.angle_alpha   90.00
_cell.angle_beta   90.00
_cell.angle_gamma   90.00
#
_symmetry.space_group_name_H-M   'P 1'
#
loop_
_entity.id
_entity.type
_entity.pdbx_description
1 polymer ?
#
loop_
_entity_poly.entity_id
_entity_poly.type
_entity_poly.pdbx_seq_one_letter_code
_entity_poly.pdbx_strand_id
1 'polypeptide(L)'
;EVSGGGVDLVLDPVGGDRFTDSLRSLAEGGRIVVVGFTGGSIPEVKVNRLLLKNTEVIGAGWGGYVMGKPDVCRDIQAALDPMIASGVVAPMVGARFPMESAADALELIDGRGATGKVVLDVRS
;
A
#
# COMPACT_ATOMS: atom_id res chain seq x y z
N GLU A 1 -6.79 5.54 -17.83
CA GLU A 1 -6.08 5.61 -19.12
C GLU A 1 -4.74 6.28 -18.86
N VAL A 2 -3.61 5.61 -19.12
CA VAL A 2 -2.29 6.26 -19.07
C VAL A 2 -1.95 6.64 -20.50
N SER A 3 -2.26 7.88 -20.88
CA SER A 3 -1.73 8.48 -22.11
C SER A 3 -0.26 8.86 -21.88
N GLY A 4 0.62 8.63 -22.86
CA GLY A 4 1.95 9.25 -22.88
C GLY A 4 3.18 8.43 -22.44
N GLY A 5 3.13 7.09 -22.43
CA GLY A 5 4.36 6.27 -22.33
C GLY A 5 4.52 5.39 -21.09
N GLY A 6 3.57 5.43 -20.16
CA GLY A 6 3.57 4.62 -18.95
C GLY A 6 3.64 5.47 -17.68
N VAL A 7 3.82 4.83 -16.53
CA VAL A 7 3.98 5.48 -15.22
C VAL A 7 5.38 5.27 -14.68
N ASP A 8 5.90 6.25 -13.93
CA ASP A 8 7.22 6.16 -13.31
C ASP A 8 7.23 5.24 -12.08
N LEU A 9 6.10 5.14 -11.37
CA LEU A 9 5.98 4.39 -10.12
C LEU A 9 4.64 3.67 -10.05
N VAL A 10 4.68 2.39 -9.69
CA VAL A 10 3.51 1.62 -9.26
C VAL A 10 3.68 1.19 -7.80
N LEU A 11 2.66 1.43 -6.97
CA LEU A 11 2.54 0.81 -5.65
C LEU A 11 1.57 -0.37 -5.76
N ASP A 12 2.07 -1.59 -5.59
CA ASP A 12 1.28 -2.81 -5.81
C ASP A 12 1.00 -3.55 -4.49
N PRO A 13 -0.21 -3.43 -3.93
CA PRO A 13 -0.64 -4.21 -2.77
C PRO A 13 -1.30 -5.55 -3.16
N VAL A 14 -1.46 -5.84 -4.45
CA VAL A 14 -2.29 -6.93 -4.97
C VAL A 14 -1.46 -8.15 -5.31
N GLY A 15 -0.37 -7.99 -6.06
CA GLY A 15 0.40 -9.11 -6.57
C GLY A 15 -0.38 -10.00 -7.54
N GLY A 16 -0.10 -11.30 -7.51
CA GLY A 16 -0.72 -12.31 -8.37
C GLY A 16 -0.63 -12.01 -9.87
N ASP A 17 -1.63 -12.45 -10.63
CA ASP A 17 -1.63 -12.38 -12.10
C ASP A 17 -1.60 -10.94 -12.64
N ARG A 18 -2.11 -9.98 -11.85
CA ARG A 18 -2.13 -8.55 -12.21
C ARG A 18 -0.77 -7.88 -12.14
N PHE A 19 0.18 -8.47 -11.42
CA PHE A 19 1.53 -7.91 -11.29
C PHE A 19 2.24 -7.75 -12.64
N THR A 20 1.98 -8.65 -13.59
CA THR A 20 2.55 -8.53 -14.95
C THR A 20 2.01 -7.30 -15.69
N ASP A 21 0.74 -6.93 -15.46
CA ASP A 21 0.15 -5.74 -16.07
C ASP A 21 0.66 -4.47 -15.39
N SER A 22 0.85 -4.49 -14.07
CA SER A 22 1.56 -3.44 -13.32
C SER A 22 2.98 -3.20 -13.87
N LEU A 23 3.72 -4.26 -14.20
CA LEU A 23 5.04 -4.14 -14.83
C LEU A 23 4.99 -3.57 -16.25
N ARG A 24 3.93 -3.89 -17.02
CA ARG A 24 3.78 -3.40 -18.41
C ARG A 24 3.43 -1.91 -18.46
N SER A 25 2.73 -1.41 -17.44
CA SER A 25 2.33 -0.01 -17.35
C SER A 25 3.50 0.93 -17.05
N LEU A 26 4.66 0.42 -16.62
CA LEU A 26 5.83 1.23 -16.34
C LEU A 26 6.39 1.91 -17.62
N ALA A 27 6.78 3.17 -17.46
CA ALA A 27 7.64 3.89 -18.39
C ALA A 27 9.08 3.32 -18.36
N GLU A 28 9.93 3.76 -19.29
CA GLU A 28 11.36 3.45 -19.23
C GLU A 28 11.97 4.03 -17.93
N GLY A 29 12.76 3.24 -17.21
CA GLY A 29 13.32 3.62 -15.90
C GLY A 29 12.32 3.54 -14.74
N GLY A 30 11.07 3.15 -15.00
CA GLY A 30 10.01 3.07 -14.00
C GLY A 30 10.23 1.99 -12.94
N ARG A 31 9.52 2.11 -11.82
CA ARG A 31 9.67 1.24 -10.64
C ARG A 31 8.33 0.71 -10.17
N ILE A 32 8.31 -0.55 -9.75
CA ILE A 32 7.19 -1.11 -8.98
C ILE A 32 7.64 -1.39 -7.56
N VAL A 33 6.83 -0.96 -6.59
CA VAL A 33 7.03 -1.20 -5.16
C VAL A 33 6.00 -2.23 -4.71
N VAL A 34 6.47 -3.39 -4.29
CA VAL A 34 5.67 -4.49 -3.78
C VAL A 34 5.33 -4.23 -2.32
N VAL A 35 4.04 -4.02 -2.04
CA VAL A 35 3.51 -3.70 -0.70
C VAL A 35 2.79 -4.91 -0.09
N GLY A 36 2.16 -5.76 -0.93
CA GLY A 36 1.37 -6.89 -0.44
C GLY A 36 0.86 -7.81 -1.55
N PHE A 37 0.08 -8.81 -1.14
CA PHE A 37 -0.41 -9.90 -2.01
C PHE A 37 -1.92 -10.14 -1.82
N THR A 38 -2.75 -9.10 -1.81
CA THR A 38 -4.22 -9.27 -1.60
C THR A 38 -4.89 -10.10 -2.70
N GLY A 39 -4.23 -10.29 -3.84
CA GLY A 39 -4.62 -11.20 -4.92
C GLY A 39 -4.40 -12.69 -4.60
N GLY A 40 -3.74 -13.03 -3.49
CA GLY A 40 -3.66 -14.39 -2.96
C GLY A 40 -2.51 -15.25 -3.50
N SER A 41 -1.71 -14.74 -4.45
CA SER A 41 -0.52 -15.45 -4.97
C SER A 41 0.70 -14.53 -5.10
N ILE A 42 1.88 -15.15 -4.95
CA ILE A 42 3.16 -14.46 -5.12
C ILE A 42 3.46 -14.39 -6.62
N PRO A 43 3.72 -13.20 -7.19
CA PRO A 43 3.97 -13.05 -8.61
C PRO A 43 5.36 -13.55 -9.01
N GLU A 44 5.46 -14.16 -10.19
CA GLU A 44 6.73 -14.46 -10.84
C GLU A 44 7.13 -13.34 -11.79
N VAL A 45 8.36 -12.84 -11.65
CA VAL A 45 8.89 -11.77 -12.52
C VAL A 45 9.76 -12.36 -13.62
N LYS A 46 9.30 -12.21 -14.86
CA LYS A 46 10.13 -12.49 -16.04
C LYS A 46 11.15 -11.36 -16.23
N VAL A 47 12.41 -11.61 -15.87
CA VAL A 47 13.48 -10.60 -15.80
C VAL A 47 13.77 -9.88 -17.12
N ASN A 48 13.45 -10.48 -18.26
CA ASN A 48 13.55 -9.82 -19.56
C ASN A 48 12.66 -8.57 -19.66
N ARG A 49 11.57 -8.51 -18.88
CA ARG A 49 10.70 -7.32 -18.80
C ARG A 49 11.40 -6.15 -18.12
N LEU A 50 12.26 -6.43 -17.14
CA LEU A 50 13.05 -5.40 -16.45
C LEU A 50 14.11 -4.85 -17.40
N LEU A 51 14.78 -5.75 -18.12
CA LEU A 51 15.85 -5.41 -19.08
C LEU A 51 15.36 -4.46 -20.19
N LEU A 52 14.22 -4.75 -20.81
CA LEU A 52 13.78 -4.03 -22.03
C LEU A 52 13.40 -2.56 -21.80
N LYS A 53 13.09 -2.19 -20.55
CA LYS A 53 12.70 -0.82 -20.17
C LYS A 53 13.55 -0.27 -19.03
N ASN A 54 14.65 -0.93 -18.65
CA ASN A 54 15.48 -0.57 -17.51
C ASN A 54 14.67 -0.33 -16.22
N THR A 55 13.71 -1.21 -15.89
CA THR A 55 12.80 -1.02 -14.75
C THR A 55 13.22 -1.78 -13.49
N GLU A 56 12.72 -1.34 -12.34
CA GLU A 56 13.05 -1.91 -11.02
C GLU A 56 11.83 -2.57 -10.35
N VAL A 57 12.09 -3.62 -9.56
CA VAL A 57 11.12 -4.24 -8.63
C VAL A 57 11.68 -4.12 -7.22
N ILE A 58 10.95 -3.43 -6.34
CA ILE A 58 11.41 -3.07 -4.99
C ILE A 58 10.44 -3.65 -3.97
N GLY A 59 10.95 -4.35 -2.95
CA GLY A 59 10.13 -4.82 -1.82
C GLY A 59 10.00 -3.74 -0.73
N ALA A 60 8.77 -3.51 -0.23
CA ALA A 60 8.49 -2.57 0.87
C ALA A 60 7.80 -3.27 2.06
N GLY A 61 8.54 -4.17 2.72
CA GLY A 61 8.07 -4.89 3.90
C GLY A 61 8.15 -4.05 5.19
N TRP A 62 7.29 -3.03 5.34
CA TRP A 62 7.38 -2.06 6.45
C TRP A 62 7.44 -2.71 7.84
N GLY A 63 6.49 -3.61 8.17
CA GLY A 63 6.36 -4.16 9.52
C GLY A 63 7.61 -4.90 10.02
N GLY A 64 8.23 -5.71 9.17
CA GLY A 64 9.49 -6.37 9.50
C GLY A 64 10.70 -5.43 9.44
N TYR A 65 10.67 -4.41 8.57
CA TYR A 65 11.77 -3.47 8.42
C TYR A 65 11.96 -2.57 9.64
N VAL A 66 10.86 -2.07 10.21
CA VAL A 66 10.92 -1.12 11.34
C VAL A 66 11.06 -1.78 12.70
N MET A 67 10.76 -3.08 12.82
CA MET A 67 10.88 -3.86 14.05
C MET A 67 12.36 -3.91 14.48
N GLY A 68 12.74 -3.06 15.44
CA GLY A 68 14.13 -2.91 15.89
C GLY A 68 14.90 -1.72 15.29
N LYS A 69 14.26 -0.87 14.48
CA LYS A 69 14.85 0.37 13.94
C LYS A 69 14.08 1.60 14.45
N PRO A 70 14.21 1.95 15.74
CA PRO A 70 13.46 3.08 16.32
C PRO A 70 13.79 4.41 15.64
N ASP A 71 15.01 4.57 15.14
CA ASP A 71 15.48 5.79 14.46
C ASP A 71 14.73 5.99 13.14
N VAL A 72 14.54 4.91 12.37
CA VAL A 72 13.73 4.92 11.15
C VAL A 72 12.28 5.33 11.44
N CYS A 73 11.69 4.84 12.53
CA CYS A 73 10.34 5.27 12.94
C CYS A 73 10.30 6.76 13.26
N ARG A 74 11.33 7.31 13.90
CA ARG A 74 11.40 8.75 14.19
C ARG A 74 11.54 9.57 12.91
N ASP A 75 12.34 9.10 11.95
CA ASP A 75 12.49 9.77 10.65
C ASP A 75 11.18 9.75 9.86
N ILE A 76 10.47 8.62 9.85
CA ILE A 76 9.13 8.51 9.24
C ILE A 76 8.15 9.47 9.92
N GLN A 77 8.12 9.52 11.25
CA GLN A 77 7.24 10.42 11.99
C GLN A 77 7.55 11.89 11.66
N ALA A 78 8.83 12.28 11.69
CA ALA A 78 9.26 13.64 11.37
C ALA A 78 8.89 14.05 9.93
N ALA A 79 8.88 13.10 8.98
CA ALA A 79 8.41 13.34 7.62
C ALA A 79 6.88 13.43 7.52
N LEU A 80 6.13 12.66 8.32
CA LEU A 80 4.66 12.65 8.32
C LEU A 80 4.05 13.85 9.04
N ASP A 81 4.66 14.32 10.13
CA ASP A 81 4.17 15.43 10.94
C ASP A 81 3.76 16.67 10.11
N PRO A 82 4.61 17.22 9.22
CA PRO A 82 4.22 18.36 8.40
C PRO A 82 3.10 18.03 7.40
N MET A 83 3.05 16.80 6.88
CA MET A 83 2.00 16.38 5.93
C MET A 83 0.63 16.23 6.62
N ILE A 84 0.63 15.78 7.87
CA ILE A 84 -0.56 15.72 8.72
C ILE A 84 -1.00 17.15 9.08
N ALA A 85 -0.06 17.99 9.53
CA ALA A 85 -0.35 19.37 9.89
C ALA A 85 -0.91 20.19 8.73
N SER A 86 -0.43 19.94 7.50
CA SER A 86 -0.93 20.60 6.28
C SER A 86 -2.23 19.99 5.74
N GLY A 87 -2.71 18.87 6.30
CA GLY A 87 -3.89 18.15 5.82
C GLY A 87 -3.67 17.33 4.53
N VAL A 88 -2.44 17.23 4.03
CA VAL A 88 -2.10 16.38 2.86
C VAL A 88 -2.30 14.90 3.23
N VAL A 89 -1.92 14.52 4.45
CA VAL A 89 -2.23 13.22 5.04
C VAL A 89 -3.45 13.37 5.94
N ALA A 90 -4.61 13.05 5.40
CA ALA A 90 -5.89 13.05 6.12
C ALA A 90 -6.59 11.69 5.94
N PRO A 91 -6.34 10.70 6.82
CA PRO A 91 -6.94 9.38 6.70
C PRO A 91 -8.47 9.45 6.77
N MET A 92 -9.14 8.84 5.79
CA MET A 92 -10.59 8.70 5.81
C MET A 92 -10.99 7.60 6.80
N VAL A 93 -11.72 7.99 7.86
CA VAL A 93 -12.42 7.07 8.75
C VAL A 93 -13.82 6.87 8.19
N GLY A 94 -14.12 5.69 7.66
CA GLY A 94 -15.44 5.43 7.09
C GLY A 94 -16.44 4.83 8.06
N ALA A 95 -15.98 4.14 9.11
CA ALA A 95 -16.84 3.63 10.15
C ALA A 95 -16.17 3.67 11.51
N ARG A 96 -16.97 3.97 12.54
CA ARG A 96 -16.58 3.89 13.95
C ARG A 96 -17.56 2.98 14.67
N PHE A 97 -17.02 2.13 15.53
CA PHE A 97 -17.79 1.25 16.39
C PHE A 97 -17.29 1.40 17.84
N PRO A 98 -18.16 1.27 18.84
CA PRO A 98 -17.68 1.06 20.20
C PRO A 98 -16.91 -0.27 20.28
N MET A 99 -15.96 -0.38 21.20
CA MET A 99 -15.14 -1.60 21.37
C MET A 99 -15.98 -2.87 21.54
N GLU A 100 -17.15 -2.76 22.20
CA GLU A 100 -18.09 -3.86 22.42
C GLU A 100 -18.69 -4.41 21.12
N SER A 101 -18.72 -3.61 20.04
CA SER A 101 -19.20 -3.98 18.70
C SER A 101 -18.05 -4.37 17.75
N ALA A 102 -16.92 -4.86 18.28
CA ALA A 102 -15.81 -5.32 17.46
C ALA A 102 -16.20 -6.42 16.45
N ALA A 103 -17.17 -7.27 16.79
CA ALA A 103 -17.69 -8.29 15.89
C ALA A 103 -18.35 -7.66 14.65
N ASP A 104 -19.25 -6.69 14.84
CA ASP A 104 -19.93 -5.96 13.76
C ASP A 104 -18.91 -5.23 12.86
N ALA A 105 -17.87 -4.67 13.46
CA ALA A 105 -16.79 -4.00 12.73
C ALA A 105 -16.01 -4.97 11.82
N LEU A 106 -15.76 -6.21 12.30
CA LEU A 106 -15.09 -7.25 11.53
C LEU A 106 -16.01 -7.80 10.41
N GLU A 107 -17.30 -7.97 10.69
CA GLU A 107 -18.28 -8.38 9.68
C GLU A 107 -18.38 -7.36 8.54
N LEU A 108 -18.32 -6.05 8.84
CA LEU A 108 -18.27 -4.99 7.84
C LEU A 108 -17.03 -5.11 6.93
N ILE A 109 -15.87 -5.44 7.50
CA ILE A 109 -14.62 -5.62 6.76
C ILE A 109 -14.71 -6.87 5.87
N ASP A 110 -15.16 -8.00 6.42
CA ASP A 110 -15.27 -9.27 5.70
C ASP A 110 -16.27 -9.18 4.54
N GLY A 111 -17.41 -8.52 4.77
CA GLY A 111 -18.41 -8.21 3.75
C GLY A 111 -17.96 -7.19 2.71
N ARG A 112 -16.71 -6.70 2.77
CA ARG A 112 -16.13 -5.68 1.88
C ARG A 112 -16.92 -4.36 1.85
N GLY A 113 -17.65 -4.07 2.92
CA GLY A 113 -18.43 -2.83 3.09
C GLY A 113 -17.60 -1.66 3.64
N ALA A 114 -16.39 -1.95 4.15
CA ALA A 114 -15.50 -0.94 4.67
C ALA A 114 -15.00 0.03 3.57
N THR A 115 -15.33 1.31 3.70
CA THR A 115 -14.73 2.38 2.92
C THR A 115 -13.74 3.13 3.81
N GLY A 116 -12.45 3.14 3.48
CA GLY A 116 -11.43 3.73 4.38
C GLY A 116 -11.20 2.92 5.66
N LYS A 117 -10.81 3.59 6.75
CA LYS A 117 -10.48 2.93 8.02
C LYS A 117 -11.73 2.70 8.87
N VAL A 118 -11.84 1.49 9.40
CA VAL A 118 -12.75 1.12 10.49
C VAL A 118 -12.00 1.30 11.81
N VAL A 119 -12.59 2.04 12.74
CA VAL A 119 -11.98 2.38 14.04
C VAL A 119 -12.86 1.87 15.17
N LEU A 120 -12.23 1.34 16.22
CA LEU A 120 -12.88 1.00 17.48
C LEU A 120 -12.58 2.08 18.52
N ASP A 121 -13.61 2.63 19.12
CA ASP A 121 -13.49 3.60 20.22
C ASP A 121 -13.32 2.84 21.54
N VAL A 122 -12.14 2.99 22.16
CA VAL A 122 -11.71 2.21 23.33
C VAL A 122 -12.04 2.91 24.66
N ARG A 123 -12.51 4.16 24.60
CA ARG A 123 -12.95 4.97 25.74
C ARG A 123 -14.12 5.84 25.27
N SER A 124 -15.28 5.65 25.88
CA SER A 124 -16.39 6.60 25.83
C SER A 124 -16.24 7.68 26.89
#